data_AF-A0A2H1WY13-F1
#
_entry.id   AF-A0A2H1WY13-F1
#
_cell.length_a   1.000
_cell.length_b   1.000
_cell.length_c   1.000
_cell.angle_alpha   90.00
_cell.angle_beta   90.00
_cell.angle_gamma   90.00
#
_symmetry.space_group_name_H-M   'P 1'
#
loop_
_entity.id
_entity.type
_entity.pdbx_description
1 polymer ?
#
loop_
_entity_poly.entity_id
_entity_poly.type
_entity_poly.pdbx_seq_one_letter_code
_entity_poly.pdbx_strand_id
1 'polypeptide(L)' 'MYTKLLLGLILCWGVWSFPDGAPIDTCVKNRANQPNHGQHRTQPLSSLPYRVLASALVYGPNTPVT' A
#
# COMPACT_ATOMS: atom_id res chain seq x y z
N MET A 1 -25.55 24.16 -20.31
CA MET A 1 -25.45 22.78 -19.76
C MET A 1 -24.13 22.11 -20.15
N TYR A 2 -23.70 22.24 -21.41
CA TYR A 2 -22.43 21.68 -21.91
C TYR A 2 -21.14 22.25 -21.28
N THR A 3 -21.13 23.52 -20.88
CA THR A 3 -19.95 24.14 -20.24
C THR A 3 -19.63 23.54 -18.88
N LYS A 4 -20.64 23.15 -18.10
CA LYS A 4 -20.44 22.46 -16.82
C LYS A 4 -19.88 21.05 -17.01
N LEU A 5 -20.33 20.36 -18.06
CA LEU A 5 -19.85 19.03 -18.44
C LEU A 5 -18.38 19.08 -18.89
N LEU A 6 -18.04 20.05 -19.74
CA LEU A 6 -16.68 20.24 -20.24
C LEU A 6 -15.70 20.53 -19.10
N LEU A 7 -16.11 21.37 -18.14
CA LEU A 7 -15.31 21.70 -16.97
C LEU A 7 -15.04 20.46 -16.09
N GLY A 8 -16.04 19.58 -15.91
CA GLY A 8 -15.85 18.32 -15.19
C GLY A 8 -14.87 17.38 -15.88
N LEU A 9 -14.92 17.29 -17.22
CA LEU A 9 -14.01 16.46 -18.01
C LEU A 9 -12.54 16.90 -17.91
N ILE A 10 -12.29 18.20 -17.88
CA ILE A 10 -10.92 18.75 -17.74
C ILE A 10 -10.37 18.47 -16.33
N LEU A 11 -11.20 18.59 -15.29
CA LEU A 11 -10.81 18.30 -13.91
C LEU A 11 -10.42 16.82 -13.72
N CYS A 12 -11.16 15.88 -14.32
CA CYS A 12 -10.84 14.44 -14.24
C CYS A 12 -9.56 14.07 -15.00
N TRP A 13 -9.22 14.78 -16.08
CA TRP A 13 -8.00 14.52 -16.85
C TRP A 13 -6.74 14.98 -16.09
N GLY A 14 -6.84 16.02 -15.26
CA GLY A 14 -5.74 16.56 -14.48
C GLY A 14 -5.35 15.74 -13.24
N VAL A 15 -6.11 14.71 -12.88
CA VAL A 15 -5.80 13.87 -11.72
C VAL A 15 -4.83 12.77 -12.15
N TRP A 16 -3.55 12.97 -11.87
CA TRP A 16 -2.63 11.83 -11.70
C TRP A 16 -3.02 11.15 -10.40
N SER A 17 -4.05 10.30 -10.46
CA SER A 17 -4.33 9.39 -9.38
C SER A 17 -3.09 8.53 -9.23
N PHE A 18 -2.31 8.76 -8.16
CA PHE A 18 -1.45 7.72 -7.65
C PHE A 18 -2.34 6.48 -7.53
N PRO A 19 -1.93 5.29 -8.01
CA PRO A 19 -2.78 4.12 -7.91
C PRO A 19 -3.10 3.92 -6.43
N ASP A 20 -4.33 4.28 -6.05
CA ASP A 20 -4.84 4.29 -4.68
C ASP A 20 -4.81 2.84 -4.19
N GLY A 21 -3.68 2.48 -3.57
CA GLY A 21 -3.38 1.12 -3.21
C GLY A 21 -3.04 0.26 -4.44
N ALA A 22 -1.94 -0.47 -4.35
CA ALA A 22 -1.86 -1.70 -5.14
C ALA A 22 -3.13 -2.53 -4.87
N PRO A 23 -3.70 -3.24 -5.87
CA PRO A 23 -4.97 -3.95 -5.74
C PRO A 23 -5.03 -4.73 -4.43
N ILE A 24 -6.21 -4.90 -3.83
CA ILE A 24 -6.38 -5.68 -2.59
C ILE A 24 -5.71 -7.06 -2.66
N ASP A 25 -5.54 -7.57 -3.89
CA ASP A 25 -4.94 -8.85 -4.24
C ASP A 25 -3.39 -8.85 -4.23
N THR A 26 -2.73 -7.70 -4.10
CA THR A 26 -1.25 -7.61 -4.14
C THR A 26 -0.60 -7.94 -2.79
N CYS A 27 -1.31 -7.76 -1.67
CA CYS A 27 -0.75 -7.98 -0.33
C CYS A 27 -1.69 -8.72 0.64
N VAL A 28 -2.93 -8.99 0.25
CA VAL A 28 -3.99 -9.44 1.17
C VAL A 28 -4.76 -10.58 0.52
N LYS A 29 -5.18 -11.59 1.30
CA LYS A 29 -6.11 -12.62 0.80
C LYS A 29 -7.43 -11.94 0.36
N ASN A 30 -8.36 -12.68 -0.27
CA ASN A 30 -9.75 -12.23 -0.55
C ASN A 30 -10.56 -11.75 0.70
N ARG A 31 -9.92 -11.68 1.87
CA ARG A 31 -10.42 -11.10 3.10
C ARG A 31 -9.57 -9.89 3.45
N ALA A 32 -10.23 -8.75 3.64
CA ALA A 32 -9.60 -7.51 4.09
C ALA A 32 -8.71 -7.73 5.33
N ASN A 33 -7.55 -7.10 5.33
CA ASN A 33 -6.58 -7.06 6.44
C ASN A 33 -5.96 -8.41 6.86
N GLN A 34 -5.94 -9.42 5.98
CA GLN A 34 -5.18 -10.66 6.22
C GLN A 34 -3.98 -10.80 5.28
N PRO A 35 -2.73 -10.67 5.79
CA PRO A 35 -1.56 -10.90 4.98
C PRO A 35 -1.54 -12.32 4.41
N ASN A 36 -0.98 -12.48 3.21
CA ASN A 36 -0.98 -13.75 2.49
C ASN A 36 0.05 -14.76 3.07
N HIS A 37 -0.18 -15.24 4.30
CA HIS A 37 0.72 -16.17 5.00
C HIS A 37 0.53 -17.66 4.63
N GLY A 38 -0.16 -17.98 3.52
CA GLY A 38 -0.51 -19.37 3.22
C GLY A 38 -1.25 -20.05 4.39
N GLN A 39 -0.88 -21.30 4.70
CA GLN A 39 -1.33 -22.06 5.88
C GLN A 39 -0.38 -21.93 7.09
N HIS A 40 0.66 -21.10 6.98
CA HIS A 40 1.64 -20.94 8.05
C HIS A 40 1.08 -20.06 9.16
N ARG A 41 1.34 -20.45 10.41
CA ARG A 41 0.96 -19.67 11.60
C ARG A 41 2.02 -18.61 11.88
N THR A 42 1.57 -17.44 12.34
CA THR A 42 2.46 -16.40 12.88
C THR A 42 3.29 -16.97 14.02
N GLN A 43 4.60 -16.72 13.99
CA GLN A 43 5.50 -17.05 15.09
C GLN A 43 5.62 -15.87 16.05
N PRO A 44 5.76 -16.09 17.37
CA PRO A 44 6.05 -15.00 18.30
C PRO A 44 7.42 -14.36 18.01
N LEU A 45 7.55 -13.07 18.29
CA LEU A 45 8.79 -12.31 18.05
C LEU A 45 10.01 -12.94 18.75
N SER A 46 9.79 -13.55 19.91
CA SER A 46 10.82 -14.22 20.70
C SER A 46 11.36 -15.51 20.09
N SER A 47 10.67 -16.12 19.12
CA SER A 47 11.07 -17.39 18.51
C SER A 47 11.54 -17.26 17.05
N LEU A 48 11.74 -16.04 16.55
CA LEU A 48 12.19 -15.84 15.18
C LEU A 48 13.66 -16.27 15.04
N PRO A 49 14.02 -17.01 13.98
CA PRO A 49 15.42 -17.41 13.72
C PRO A 49 16.28 -16.27 13.19
N TYR A 50 15.71 -15.09 12.97
CA TYR A 50 16.37 -13.89 12.48
C TYR A 50 15.86 -12.65 13.24
N ARG A 51 16.67 -11.59 13.21
CA ARG A 51 16.31 -10.27 13.73
C ARG A 51 16.17 -9.29 12.58
N VAL A 52 15.07 -8.54 12.56
CA VAL A 52 14.88 -7.41 11.65
C VAL A 52 15.37 -6.15 12.35
N LEU A 53 16.29 -5.43 11.72
CA LEU A 53 16.84 -4.16 12.21
C LEU A 53 16.52 -3.09 11.19
N ALA A 54 15.81 -2.04 11.60
CA ALA A 54 15.59 -0.89 10.74
C ALA A 54 16.77 0.10 10.86
N SER A 55 17.23 0.60 9.72
CA SER A 55 18.25 1.65 9.63
C SER A 55 17.79 3.03 10.12
N ALA A 56 16.47 3.26 10.22
CA ALA A 56 15.90 4.52 10.69
C ALA A 56 14.55 4.30 11.40
N LEU A 57 14.21 5.21 12.31
CA LEU A 57 12.91 5.24 13.01
C LEU A 57 11.81 5.99 12.24
N VAL A 58 12.20 6.79 11.24
CA VAL A 58 11.31 7.65 10.45
C VAL A 58 11.58 7.40 8.98
N TYR A 59 10.52 7.34 8.18
CA TYR A 59 10.57 7.28 6.73
C TYR A 59 9.86 8.49 6.13
N GLY A 60 10.27 8.88 4.93
CA GLY A 60 9.68 9.94 4.14
C GLY A 60 9.84 9.68 2.63
N PRO A 61 9.28 10.55 1.79
CA PRO A 61 9.42 10.42 0.34
C PRO A 61 10.89 10.37 -0.07
N ASN A 62 11.25 9.37 -0.88
CA ASN A 62 12.61 9.13 -1.38
C ASN A 62 13.67 8.83 -0.29
N THR A 63 13.28 8.46 0.93
CA THR A 63 14.23 8.04 1.98
C THR A 63 14.23 6.52 2.12
N PRO A 64 15.25 5.80 1.65
CA PRO A 64 15.33 4.37 1.83
C PRO A 64 15.52 4.04 3.32
N VAL A 65 14.73 3.09 3.83
CA VAL A 65 14.94 2.43 5.10
C VAL A 65 15.22 0.96 4.79
N THR A 66 16.45 0.53 5.05
CA THR A 66 16.89 -0.88 4.99
C THR A 66 16.80 -1.54 6.34
#